data_AF-A0A085N349-F1
#
_entry.id   AF-A0A085N349-F1
#
_cell.length_a   1.000
_cell.length_b   1.000
_cell.length_c   1.000
_cell.angle_alpha   90.00
_cell.angle_beta   90.00
_cell.angle_gamma   90.00
#
_symmetry.space_group_name_H-M   'P 1'
#
loop_
_entity.id
_entity.type
_entity.pdbx_description
1 polymer ?
#
loop_
_entity_poly.entity_id
_entity_poly.type
_entity_poly.pdbx_seq_one_letter_code
_entity_poly.pdbx_strand_id
1 'polypeptide(L)'
;MKIYGPVKKNYIFGTFNNLIPSVKVSPHHASSNGQAERMVQTTKDSLKKIIHGSWDKRVARFLLASHITPSTTTGLSPAELLMGRKLKTCVDHLHPDYTLERQLRQDS
;
A
#
# COMPACT_ATOMS: atom_id res chain seq x y z
N MET A 1 9.40 -6.51 24.10
CA MET A 1 8.59 -5.62 24.96
C MET A 1 7.15 -5.70 24.49
N LYS A 2 6.31 -6.47 25.21
CA LYS A 2 4.91 -6.74 24.84
C LYS A 2 4.07 -5.50 25.18
N ILE A 3 3.46 -4.87 24.18
CA ILE A 3 2.54 -3.74 24.35
C ILE A 3 1.15 -4.24 24.74
N TYR A 4 0.99 -4.74 25.98
CA TYR A 4 -0.33 -4.84 26.60
C TYR A 4 -0.62 -3.51 27.30
N GLY A 5 -1.24 -2.58 26.57
CA GLY A 5 -1.83 -1.37 27.15
C GLY A 5 -3.28 -1.62 27.58
N PRO A 6 -3.83 -0.82 28.51
CA PRO A 6 -5.16 -1.03 29.06
C PRO A 6 -6.23 -1.00 27.96
N VAL A 7 -7.05 -2.05 27.90
CA VAL A 7 -8.21 -2.16 27.01
C VAL A 7 -9.22 -1.11 27.45
N LYS A 8 -9.33 -0.01 26.70
CA LYS A 8 -10.38 1.00 26.94
C LYS A 8 -11.74 0.32 26.74
N LYS A 9 -12.44 0.10 27.85
CA LYS A 9 -13.86 -0.28 27.86
C LYS A 9 -14.63 0.80 27.09
N ASN A 10 -15.49 0.37 26.15
CA ASN A 10 -16.48 1.16 25.39
C ASN A 10 -16.04 1.78 24.05
N TYR A 11 -15.74 0.94 23.05
CA TYR A 11 -16.01 1.33 21.65
C TYR A 11 -16.90 0.27 20.99
N ILE A 12 -18.21 0.56 20.99
CA ILE A 12 -19.14 0.03 20.01
C ILE A 12 -18.65 0.47 18.62
N PHE A 13 -17.81 -0.36 18.00
CA PHE A 13 -17.51 -0.28 16.57
C PHE A 13 -18.79 -0.75 15.86
N GLY A 14 -19.75 0.17 15.74
CA GLY A 14 -20.97 0.01 14.97
C GLY A 14 -20.60 -0.10 13.49
N THR A 15 -21.38 -0.87 12.75
CA THR A 15 -21.32 -0.90 11.29
C THR A 15 -21.34 0.53 10.77
N PHE A 16 -20.31 0.94 10.02
CA PHE A 16 -20.41 2.15 9.21
C PHE A 16 -21.66 2.02 8.33
N ASN A 17 -22.38 3.10 8.06
CA ASN A 17 -23.64 3.15 7.29
C ASN A 17 -23.53 2.66 5.82
N ASN A 18 -22.47 1.92 5.48
CA ASN A 18 -22.14 1.40 4.17
C ASN A 18 -22.46 -0.12 4.04
N LEU A 19 -23.21 -0.71 4.98
CA LEU A 19 -23.65 -2.13 4.95
C LEU A 19 -22.53 -3.18 4.90
N ILE A 20 -21.28 -2.80 5.19
CA ILE A 20 -20.14 -3.74 5.21
C ILE A 20 -20.05 -4.37 6.61
N PRO A 21 -20.15 -5.71 6.73
CA PRO A 21 -20.04 -6.39 8.02
C PRO A 21 -18.62 -6.29 8.57
N SER A 22 -18.50 -5.77 9.80
CA SER A 22 -17.21 -5.67 10.48
C SER A 22 -16.83 -7.02 11.09
N VAL A 23 -15.83 -7.70 10.53
CA VAL A 23 -15.24 -8.90 11.13
C VAL A 23 -14.27 -8.50 12.24
N LYS A 24 -14.52 -8.95 13.48
CA LYS A 24 -13.66 -8.69 14.64
C LYS A 24 -12.80 -9.91 14.92
N VAL A 25 -11.51 -9.68 15.11
CA VAL A 25 -10.56 -10.71 15.55
C VAL A 25 -10.65 -10.81 17.07
N SER A 26 -10.61 -12.03 17.60
CA SER A 26 -10.58 -12.25 19.05
C SER A 26 -9.32 -11.63 19.68
N PRO A 27 -9.43 -11.06 20.90
CA PRO A 27 -8.27 -10.70 21.69
C PRO A 27 -7.39 -11.95 21.81
N HIS A 28 -6.09 -11.83 21.54
CA HIS A 28 -5.06 -12.90 21.53
C HIS A 28 -4.79 -13.63 20.19
N HIS A 29 -5.45 -13.31 19.09
CA HIS A 29 -5.06 -13.81 17.75
C HIS A 29 -4.19 -12.81 16.97
N ALA A 30 -2.98 -12.53 17.47
CA ALA A 30 -2.02 -11.62 16.82
C ALA A 30 -1.71 -12.01 15.36
N SER A 31 -1.75 -13.31 15.04
CA SER A 31 -1.53 -13.82 13.69
C SER A 31 -2.52 -13.25 12.65
N SER A 32 -3.77 -13.00 13.05
CA SER A 32 -4.82 -12.52 12.13
C SER A 32 -4.63 -11.04 11.71
N ASN A 33 -3.86 -10.25 12.47
CA ASN A 33 -3.58 -8.85 12.15
C ASN A 33 -2.11 -8.61 11.75
N GLY A 34 -1.33 -9.69 11.60
CA GLY A 34 0.11 -9.61 11.35
C GLY A 34 0.47 -8.84 10.08
N GLN A 35 -0.36 -8.93 9.03
CA GLN A 35 -0.14 -8.20 7.78
C GLN A 35 -0.30 -6.68 7.94
N ALA A 36 -1.30 -6.25 8.73
CA ALA A 36 -1.49 -4.83 9.01
C ALA A 36 -0.33 -4.30 9.87
N GLU A 37 0.09 -5.05 10.88
CA GLU A 37 1.23 -4.69 11.73
C GLU A 37 2.54 -4.58 10.92
N ARG A 38 2.78 -5.55 10.03
CA ARG A 38 3.93 -5.53 9.12
C ARG A 38 3.90 -4.32 8.20
N MET A 39 2.75 -4.00 7.62
CA MET A 39 2.58 -2.83 6.77
C MET A 39 2.86 -1.51 7.52
N VAL A 40 2.37 -1.38 8.76
CA VAL A 40 2.64 -0.21 9.61
C VAL A 40 4.14 -0.07 9.89
N GLN A 41 4.84 -1.18 10.15
CA GLN A 41 6.28 -1.16 10.35
C GLN A 41 7.02 -0.71 9.09
N THR A 42 6.72 -1.32 7.94
CA THR A 42 7.31 -0.92 6.64
C THR A 42 7.02 0.55 6.31
N THR A 43 5.83 1.04 6.62
CA THR A 43 5.45 2.45 6.42
C THR A 43 6.33 3.37 7.25
N LYS A 44 6.48 3.08 8.54
CA LYS A 44 7.32 3.88 9.44
C LYS A 44 8.77 3.91 8.97
N ASP A 45 9.32 2.76 8.60
CA ASP A 45 10.71 2.67 8.16
C ASP A 45 10.94 3.35 6.81
N SER A 46 9.96 3.31 5.91
CA SER A 46 10.03 4.01 4.62
C SER A 46 9.90 5.53 4.79
N LEU A 47 8.99 5.99 5.65
CA LEU A 47 8.84 7.43 5.94
C LEU A 47 10.07 8.03 6.63
N LYS A 48 10.79 7.25 7.45
CA LYS A 48 12.09 7.66 7.99
C LYS A 48 13.13 7.90 6.89
N LYS A 49 13.12 7.10 5.82
CA LYS A 49 14.04 7.25 4.67
C LYS A 49 13.67 8.40 3.73
N ILE A 50 12.39 8.74 3.63
CA ILE A 50 11.93 9.87 2.80
C ILE A 50 12.04 11.14 3.64
N ILE A 51 13.16 11.85 3.53
CA ILE A 51 13.48 13.02 4.36
C ILE A 51 12.97 14.33 3.73
N HIS A 52 12.88 14.38 2.40
CA HIS A 52 12.59 15.62 1.67
C HIS A 52 11.09 15.83 1.42
N GLY A 53 10.61 17.08 1.52
CA GLY A 53 9.26 17.51 1.15
C GLY A 53 8.25 17.56 2.30
N SER A 54 7.09 18.16 2.04
CA SER A 54 5.96 18.23 2.98
C SER A 54 5.44 16.85 3.35
N TRP A 55 4.77 16.75 4.50
CA TRP A 55 4.27 15.48 5.05
C TRP A 55 3.35 14.74 4.07
N ASP A 56 2.37 15.44 3.53
CA ASP A 56 1.48 15.02 2.44
C ASP A 56 2.26 14.45 1.24
N LYS A 57 3.28 15.14 0.75
CA LYS A 57 4.13 14.63 -0.35
C LYS A 57 4.93 13.39 0.03
N ARG A 58 5.38 13.27 1.28
CA ARG A 58 6.12 12.09 1.77
C ARG A 58 5.20 10.86 1.82
N VAL A 59 3.99 11.04 2.34
CA VAL A 59 2.97 9.99 2.37
C VAL A 59 2.54 9.60 0.96
N ALA A 60 2.26 10.57 0.09
CA ALA A 60 1.87 10.30 -1.30
C ALA A 60 2.95 9.50 -2.06
N ARG A 61 4.23 9.87 -1.90
CA ARG A 61 5.34 9.11 -2.51
C ARG A 61 5.48 7.71 -1.96
N PHE A 62 5.34 7.54 -0.65
CA PHE A 62 5.32 6.21 -0.04
C PHE A 62 4.19 5.35 -0.62
N LEU A 63 2.96 5.88 -0.63
CA LEU A 63 1.80 5.18 -1.16
C LEU A 63 2.01 4.79 -2.63
N LEU A 64 2.49 5.71 -3.45
CA LEU A 64 2.79 5.43 -4.85
C LEU A 64 3.83 4.31 -4.96
N ALA A 65 4.96 4.42 -4.25
CA ALA A 65 6.02 3.40 -4.26
C ALA A 65 5.50 2.02 -3.84
N SER A 66 4.69 1.95 -2.78
CA SER A 66 4.09 0.69 -2.32
C SER A 66 3.12 0.09 -3.35
N HIS A 67 2.43 0.90 -4.15
CA HIS A 67 1.47 0.41 -5.14
C HIS A 67 2.11 -0.04 -6.46
N ILE A 68 3.28 0.50 -6.83
CA ILE A 68 3.97 0.20 -8.09
C ILE A 68 5.06 -0.87 -7.92
N THR A 69 5.55 -1.08 -6.70
CA THR A 69 6.60 -2.07 -6.43
C THR A 69 6.01 -3.48 -6.49
N PRO A 70 6.54 -4.37 -7.37
CA PRO A 70 6.08 -5.74 -7.42
C PRO A 70 6.43 -6.47 -6.12
N SER A 71 5.48 -7.27 -5.61
CA SER A 71 5.74 -8.11 -4.45
C SER A 71 6.59 -9.31 -4.86
N THR A 72 7.62 -9.63 -4.08
CA THR A 72 8.55 -10.74 -4.37
C THR A 72 7.83 -12.10 -4.47
N THR A 73 6.73 -12.27 -3.74
CA THR A 73 5.96 -13.52 -3.73
C THR A 73 5.07 -13.69 -4.97
N THR A 74 4.46 -12.62 -5.46
CA THR A 74 3.48 -12.68 -6.56
C THR A 74 4.02 -12.18 -7.89
N GLY A 75 5.18 -11.50 -7.90
CA GLY A 75 5.75 -10.85 -9.09
C GLY A 75 4.94 -9.65 -9.61
N LEU A 76 3.73 -9.45 -9.08
CA LEU A 76 2.81 -8.39 -9.45
C LEU A 76 2.77 -7.30 -8.39
N SER A 77 2.58 -6.06 -8.82
CA SER A 77 2.38 -4.91 -7.94
C SER A 77 0.95 -4.88 -7.36
N PRO A 78 0.74 -4.26 -6.18
CA PRO A 78 -0.60 -4.14 -5.62
C PRO A 78 -1.59 -3.41 -6.53
N ALA A 79 -1.13 -2.41 -7.30
CA ALA A 79 -1.97 -1.73 -8.28
C ALA A 79 -2.38 -2.65 -9.44
N GLU A 80 -1.48 -3.53 -9.88
CA GLU A 80 -1.81 -4.55 -10.90
C GLU A 80 -2.82 -5.56 -10.37
N LEU A 81 -2.65 -6.02 -9.13
CA LEU A 81 -3.60 -6.93 -8.48
C LEU A 81 -4.98 -6.29 -8.29
N LEU A 82 -5.02 -4.98 -8.01
CA LEU A 82 -6.27 -4.25 -7.80
C LEU A 82 -6.98 -3.90 -9.12
N MET A 83 -6.24 -3.45 -10.13
CA MET A 83 -6.82 -2.90 -11.37
C MET A 83 -6.71 -3.82 -12.58
N GLY A 84 -6.04 -4.97 -12.47
CA GLY A 84 -5.80 -5.90 -13.57
C GLY A 84 -4.89 -5.36 -14.68
N ARG A 85 -4.23 -4.22 -14.47
CA ARG A 85 -3.33 -3.58 -15.45
C ARG A 85 -2.13 -2.93 -14.77
N LYS A 86 -1.00 -2.88 -15.49
CA LYS A 86 0.20 -2.19 -15.02
C LYS A 86 0.01 -0.67 -15.02
N LEU A 87 0.20 -0.05 -13.87
CA LEU A 87 0.26 1.41 -13.78
C LEU A 87 1.54 1.90 -14.46
N LYS A 88 1.38 2.80 -15.43
CA LYS A 88 2.50 3.49 -16.07
C LYS A 88 2.98 4.60 -15.15
N THR A 89 4.23 4.52 -14.72
CA THR A 89 4.85 5.53 -13.86
C THR A 89 5.83 6.38 -14.65
N CYS A 90 6.27 7.52 -14.09
CA CYS A 90 7.29 8.37 -14.71
C CYS A 90 8.60 7.59 -15.00
N VAL A 91 8.88 6.53 -14.24
CA VAL A 91 10.05 5.66 -14.46
C VAL A 91 9.87 4.80 -15.71
N ASP A 92 8.66 4.29 -15.96
CA ASP A 92 8.36 3.54 -17.21
C ASP A 92 8.51 4.44 -18.44
N HIS A 93 8.22 5.74 -18.31
CA HIS A 93 8.41 6.72 -19.37
C HIS A 93 9.88 7.09 -19.64
N LEU A 94 10.78 6.80 -18.69
CA LEU A 94 12.21 7.07 -18.84
C LEU A 94 12.95 5.94 -19.57
N HIS A 95 12.32 4.77 -19.71
CA HIS A 95 12.91 3.64 -20.41
C HIS A 95 12.93 3.91 -21.94
N PRO A 96 14.10 3.81 -22.62
CA PRO A 96 14.21 4.11 -24.05
C PRO A 96 13.32 3.25 -24.96
N ASP A 97 12.90 2.06 -24.52
CA ASP A 97 11.93 1.24 -25.26
C ASP A 97 10.49 1.81 -25.24
N TYR A 98 10.13 2.62 -24.24
CA TYR A 98 8.79 3.22 -24.18
C TYR A 98 8.56 4.20 -25.32
N THR A 99 9.60 4.96 -25.70
CA THR A 99 9.56 5.86 -26.85
C THR A 99 9.35 5.10 -28.15
N LEU A 100 10.02 3.96 -28.33
CA LEU A 100 9.92 3.12 -29.52
C LEU A 100 8.54 2.47 -29.65
N GLU A 101 8.02 1.90 -28.57
CA GLU A 101 6.67 1.34 -28.44
C GLU A 101 5.56 2.37 -28.66
N ARG A 102 5.82 3.66 -28.38
CA ARG A 102 4.87 4.75 -28.63
C ARG A 102 4.89 5.16 -30.10
N GLN A 103 6.07 5.24 -30.71
CA GLN A 103 6.23 5.58 -32.13
C GLN A 103 5.58 4.50 -33.02
N LEU A 104 5.82 3.22 -32.75
CA LEU A 104 5.21 2.10 -33.48
C LEU A 104 3.67 2.08 -33.42
N ARG A 105 3.06 2.61 -32.35
CA ARG A 105 1.60 2.75 -32.24
C ARG A 105 1.05 4.01 -32.94
N GLN A 106 1.88 5.00 -33.22
CA GLN A 106 1.48 6.23 -33.92
C GLN A 106 1.62 6.09 -35.44
N ASP A 107 2.41 5.12 -35.91
CA ASP A 107 2.64 4.81 -37.32
C ASP A 107 1.73 3.68 -37.87
N SER A 108 0.67 3.29 -37.14
CA SER A 108 -0.35 2.30 -37.57
C SER A 108 -1.76 2.88 -37.57
#